data_AF-A0A822BX38-F1
#
_entry.id   AF-A0A822BX38-F1
#
_cell.length_a   1.000
_cell.length_b   1.000
_cell.length_c   1.000
_cell.angle_alpha   90.00
_cell.angle_beta   90.00
_cell.angle_gamma   90.00
#
_symmetry.space_group_name_H-M   'P 1'
#
loop_
_entity.id
_entity.type
_entity.pdbx_description
1 polymer ?
#
loop_
_entity_poly.entity_id
_entity_poly.type
_entity_poly.pdbx_seq_one_letter_code
_entity_poly.pdbx_strand_id
1 'polypeptide(L)'
;MESTTYTETVESVDVDETNKPVFVDRRQLLVWRIFHGTHFLLGGLCFIAGSCMYFTTVYGPYPKALVAGGWLFTIGSLFFLLADLQEWAHYLHSYWFCWFHREEYEISNSDVFRHTRSSPLGLWERSEVGINVFASVCGSICYLIGSIFFIPALSNYLIAGDWLFIVGSALIFLSQGWKVFRLSRMNPDDKTDHKFRFANILRDAPTFFADTFTGFGGVFYFVGTILFLPRFNLSDFDENRASILFVVGGCCFTLGGFFLQYIYYCSRHK
;
A
#
# COMPACT_ATOMS: atom_id res chain seq x y z
N MET A 1 5.49 -25.41 -69.11
CA MET A 1 5.80 -25.49 -67.68
C MET A 1 6.15 -24.07 -67.25
N GLU A 2 5.13 -23.28 -66.92
CA GLU A 2 5.29 -21.88 -66.51
C GLU A 2 5.44 -21.83 -64.99
N SER A 3 6.55 -21.24 -64.53
CA SER A 3 6.88 -21.06 -63.12
C SER A 3 6.32 -19.72 -62.66
N THR A 4 5.20 -19.76 -61.94
CA THR A 4 4.59 -18.58 -61.32
C THR A 4 5.38 -18.22 -60.07
N THR A 5 6.15 -17.14 -60.15
CA THR A 5 6.88 -16.58 -59.00
C THR A 5 5.93 -15.69 -58.21
N TYR A 6 5.57 -16.11 -57.00
CA TYR A 6 4.80 -15.30 -56.06
C TYR A 6 5.75 -14.34 -55.33
N THR A 7 5.70 -13.06 -55.70
CA THR A 7 6.25 -11.97 -54.91
C THR A 7 5.27 -11.63 -53.79
N GLU A 8 5.54 -12.10 -52.57
CA GLU A 8 4.87 -11.59 -51.37
C GLU A 8 5.31 -10.14 -51.14
N THR A 9 4.41 -9.21 -51.41
CA THR A 9 4.51 -7.84 -50.93
C THR A 9 4.28 -7.85 -49.42
N VAL A 10 5.36 -7.79 -48.65
CA VAL A 10 5.32 -7.52 -47.22
C VAL A 10 4.75 -6.11 -47.05
N GLU A 11 3.48 -6.00 -46.65
CA GLU A 11 2.91 -4.75 -46.17
C GLU A 11 3.74 -4.30 -44.96
N SER A 12 4.48 -3.22 -45.13
CA SER A 12 5.09 -2.49 -44.02
C SER A 12 3.97 -1.99 -43.13
N VAL A 13 3.68 -2.72 -42.06
CA VAL A 13 2.86 -2.20 -40.96
C VAL A 13 3.55 -0.92 -40.49
N ASP A 14 2.89 0.21 -40.69
CA ASP A 14 3.31 1.50 -40.14
C ASP A 14 3.31 1.37 -38.61
N VAL A 15 4.47 1.04 -38.06
CA VAL A 15 4.74 1.07 -36.62
C VAL A 15 4.87 2.54 -36.23
N ASP A 16 3.75 3.26 -36.22
CA ASP A 16 3.62 4.54 -35.52
C ASP A 16 3.38 4.28 -34.01
N GLU A 17 4.31 3.51 -33.41
CA GLU A 17 4.33 3.16 -31.97
C GLU A 17 5.47 3.86 -31.21
N THR A 18 6.14 4.84 -31.82
CA THR A 18 7.45 5.31 -31.33
C THR A 18 7.44 6.21 -30.10
N ASN A 19 6.33 6.42 -29.38
CA ASN A 19 6.34 7.25 -28.17
C ASN A 19 5.22 6.96 -27.16
N LYS A 20 4.90 5.69 -26.90
CA LYS A 20 4.14 5.37 -25.68
C LYS A 20 5.11 5.00 -24.56
N PRO A 21 5.09 5.68 -23.40
CA PRO A 21 6.00 5.39 -22.32
C PRO A 21 5.70 4.00 -21.76
N VAL A 22 6.48 3.00 -22.17
CA VAL A 22 6.37 1.65 -21.62
C VAL A 22 7.10 1.62 -20.28
N PHE A 23 6.42 2.07 -19.22
CA PHE A 23 6.28 1.15 -18.10
C PHE A 23 5.28 0.12 -18.61
N VAL A 24 5.50 -1.18 -18.41
CA VAL A 24 4.37 -2.10 -18.54
C VAL A 24 3.43 -1.82 -17.38
N ASP A 25 2.61 -0.78 -17.53
CA ASP A 25 1.27 -0.71 -16.99
C ASP A 25 0.57 -1.92 -17.62
N ARG A 26 0.77 -3.11 -17.01
CA ARG A 26 -0.17 -4.20 -17.22
C ARG A 26 -1.48 -3.56 -16.88
N ARG A 27 -2.27 -3.21 -17.90
CA ARG A 27 -3.56 -2.52 -17.74
C ARG A 27 -4.24 -3.20 -16.58
N GLN A 28 -4.18 -2.54 -15.43
CA GLN A 28 -4.70 -3.15 -14.23
C GLN A 28 -6.16 -3.38 -14.52
N LEU A 29 -6.58 -4.64 -14.51
CA LEU A 29 -7.94 -4.99 -14.89
C LEU A 29 -8.88 -4.12 -14.04
N LEU A 30 -9.93 -3.59 -14.66
CA LEU A 30 -10.89 -2.73 -13.96
C LEU A 30 -11.36 -3.37 -12.64
N VAL A 31 -11.57 -4.69 -12.69
CA VAL A 31 -11.92 -5.52 -11.52
C VAL A 31 -10.86 -5.42 -10.42
N TRP A 32 -9.57 -5.53 -10.74
CA TRP A 32 -8.48 -5.40 -9.78
C TRP A 32 -8.49 -4.02 -9.11
N ARG A 33 -8.65 -2.95 -9.89
CA ARG A 33 -8.73 -1.56 -9.40
C ARG A 33 -9.90 -1.36 -8.43
N ILE A 34 -11.08 -1.88 -8.80
CA ILE A 34 -12.29 -1.84 -7.97
C ILE A 34 -12.03 -2.51 -6.63
N PHE A 35 -11.53 -3.75 -6.63
CA PHE A 35 -11.31 -4.48 -5.38
C PHE A 35 -10.23 -3.83 -4.52
N HIS A 36 -9.07 -3.51 -5.10
CA HIS A 36 -7.95 -2.93 -4.35
C HIS A 36 -8.35 -1.61 -3.66
N GLY A 37 -8.88 -0.65 -4.43
CA GLY A 37 -9.28 0.64 -3.87
C GLY A 37 -10.42 0.52 -2.86
N THR A 38 -11.38 -0.39 -3.10
CA THR A 38 -12.54 -0.56 -2.22
C THR A 38 -12.15 -1.23 -0.90
N HIS A 39 -11.33 -2.27 -0.94
CA HIS A 39 -10.79 -2.89 0.28
C HIS A 39 -10.05 -1.86 1.12
N PHE A 40 -9.17 -1.07 0.50
CA PHE A 40 -8.42 -0.04 1.22
C PHE A 40 -9.34 1.00 1.88
N LEU A 41 -10.36 1.48 1.15
CA LEU A 41 -11.33 2.45 1.66
C LEU A 41 -12.18 1.87 2.81
N LEU A 42 -12.68 0.64 2.67
CA LEU A 42 -13.46 -0.04 3.72
C LEU A 42 -12.60 -0.31 4.96
N GLY A 43 -11.33 -0.66 4.79
CA GLY A 43 -10.36 -0.80 5.88
C GLY A 43 -10.28 0.45 6.74
N GLY A 44 -10.10 1.61 6.10
CA GLY A 44 -10.04 2.90 6.78
C GLY A 44 -11.34 3.26 7.51
N LEU A 45 -12.50 3.06 6.88
CA LEU A 45 -13.80 3.33 7.48
C LEU A 45 -14.09 2.44 8.71
N CYS A 46 -13.77 1.14 8.62
CA CYS A 46 -13.86 0.22 9.75
C CYS A 46 -12.95 0.66 10.90
N PHE A 47 -11.74 1.12 10.60
CA PHE A 47 -10.80 1.65 11.58
C PHE A 47 -11.32 2.91 12.28
N ILE A 48 -11.93 3.86 11.57
CA ILE A 48 -12.59 5.02 12.18
C ILE A 48 -13.71 4.57 13.12
N ALA A 49 -14.63 3.75 12.61
CA ALA A 49 -15.78 3.28 13.39
C ALA A 49 -15.35 2.48 14.62
N GLY A 50 -14.34 1.62 14.47
CA GLY A 50 -13.75 0.85 15.57
C GLY A 50 -13.14 1.75 16.63
N SER A 51 -12.35 2.75 16.21
CA SER A 51 -11.73 3.73 17.11
C SER A 51 -12.75 4.52 17.93
N CYS A 52 -13.88 4.89 17.31
CA CYS A 52 -14.96 5.58 18.00
C CYS A 52 -15.60 4.73 19.13
N MET A 53 -15.50 3.41 19.08
CA MET A 53 -16.02 2.54 20.15
C MET A 53 -15.16 2.54 21.41
N TYR A 54 -13.91 3.01 21.34
CA TYR A 54 -12.96 3.07 22.47
C TYR A 54 -12.98 4.41 23.21
N PHE A 55 -13.93 5.31 22.91
CA PHE A 55 -14.15 6.47 23.78
C PHE A 55 -14.82 6.05 25.08
N THR A 56 -14.33 6.53 26.21
CA THR A 56 -14.85 6.17 27.54
C THR A 56 -16.32 6.58 27.72
N THR A 57 -16.73 7.67 27.06
CA THR A 57 -18.12 8.13 26.99
C THR A 57 -19.03 7.19 26.20
N VAL A 58 -18.48 6.36 25.32
CA VAL A 58 -19.21 5.38 24.51
C VAL A 58 -19.22 4.02 25.21
N TYR A 59 -18.07 3.45 25.53
CA TYR A 59 -18.04 2.09 26.10
C TYR A 59 -18.44 2.04 27.58
N GLY A 60 -18.32 3.15 28.33
CA GLY A 60 -18.75 3.24 29.72
C GLY A 60 -20.23 2.85 29.90
N PRO A 61 -21.18 3.52 29.22
CA PRO A 61 -22.59 3.11 29.23
C PRO A 61 -22.89 1.87 28.38
N TYR A 62 -22.07 1.57 27.37
CA TYR A 62 -22.28 0.45 26.45
C TYR A 62 -21.06 -0.49 26.37
N PRO A 63 -20.84 -1.40 27.34
CA PRO A 63 -19.66 -2.27 27.34
C PRO A 63 -19.49 -3.14 26.09
N LYS A 64 -20.59 -3.43 25.38
CA LYS A 64 -20.57 -4.15 24.08
C LYS A 64 -19.86 -3.35 22.97
N ALA A 65 -19.65 -2.04 23.15
CA ALA A 65 -18.90 -1.21 22.21
C ALA A 65 -17.46 -1.70 22.04
N LEU A 66 -16.77 -2.11 23.11
CA LEU A 66 -15.41 -2.65 23.01
C LEU A 66 -15.35 -3.92 22.14
N VAL A 67 -16.36 -4.80 22.28
CA VAL A 67 -16.47 -6.00 21.43
C VAL A 67 -16.68 -5.61 19.97
N ALA A 68 -17.57 -4.66 19.70
CA ALA A 68 -17.80 -4.16 18.35
C ALA A 68 -16.54 -3.49 17.77
N GLY A 69 -15.81 -2.71 18.58
CA GLY A 69 -14.57 -2.06 18.23
C GLY A 69 -13.48 -3.05 17.82
N GLY A 70 -13.24 -4.09 18.62
CA GLY A 70 -12.30 -5.16 18.28
C GLY A 70 -12.64 -5.87 16.96
N TRP A 71 -13.92 -6.17 16.72
CA TRP A 71 -14.37 -6.77 15.46
C TRP A 71 -14.22 -5.82 14.27
N LEU A 72 -14.53 -4.53 14.43
CA LEU A 72 -14.34 -3.53 13.38
C LEU A 72 -12.86 -3.38 13.01
N PHE A 73 -11.95 -3.38 13.99
CA PHE A 73 -10.51 -3.43 13.70
C PHE A 73 -10.10 -4.73 12.99
N THR A 74 -10.65 -5.87 13.38
CA THR A 74 -10.34 -7.16 12.73
C THR A 74 -10.77 -7.17 11.27
N ILE A 75 -12.01 -6.75 10.99
CA ILE A 75 -12.55 -6.67 9.63
C ILE A 75 -11.79 -5.62 8.80
N GLY A 76 -11.50 -4.46 9.38
CA GLY A 76 -10.74 -3.41 8.70
C GLY A 76 -9.33 -3.86 8.35
N SER A 77 -8.65 -4.57 9.27
CA SER A 77 -7.30 -5.10 9.05
C SER A 77 -7.29 -6.19 7.97
N LEU A 78 -8.33 -7.02 7.92
CA LEU A 78 -8.49 -8.01 6.86
C LEU A 78 -8.61 -7.31 5.49
N PHE A 79 -9.36 -6.23 5.38
CA PHE A 79 -9.46 -5.47 4.14
C PHE A 79 -8.13 -4.84 3.71
N PHE A 80 -7.38 -4.23 4.63
CA PHE A 80 -6.03 -3.74 4.32
C PHE A 80 -5.11 -4.87 3.87
N LEU A 81 -5.14 -6.01 4.56
CA LEU A 81 -4.35 -7.17 4.17
C LEU A 81 -4.71 -7.66 2.76
N LEU A 82 -6.00 -7.72 2.41
CA LEU A 82 -6.43 -8.08 1.06
C LEU A 82 -5.93 -7.08 0.02
N ALA A 83 -6.00 -5.78 0.29
CA ALA A 83 -5.46 -4.75 -0.60
C ALA A 83 -3.93 -4.92 -0.79
N ASP A 84 -3.18 -5.06 0.30
CA ASP A 84 -1.72 -5.24 0.24
C ASP A 84 -1.33 -6.56 -0.43
N LEU A 85 -2.08 -7.64 -0.23
CA LEU A 85 -1.86 -8.91 -0.93
C LEU A 85 -2.15 -8.78 -2.43
N GLN A 86 -3.16 -8.00 -2.82
CA GLN A 86 -3.46 -7.72 -4.23
C GLN A 86 -2.35 -6.88 -4.89
N GLU A 87 -1.84 -5.87 -4.19
CA GLU A 87 -0.68 -5.08 -4.61
C GLU A 87 0.56 -5.98 -4.71
N TRP A 88 0.81 -6.81 -3.70
CA TRP A 88 1.94 -7.71 -3.67
C TRP A 88 1.87 -8.75 -4.77
N ALA A 89 0.70 -9.36 -5.02
CA ALA A 89 0.50 -10.30 -6.10
C ALA A 89 0.73 -9.67 -7.48
N HIS A 90 0.33 -8.39 -7.65
CA HIS A 90 0.59 -7.65 -8.88
C HIS A 90 2.10 -7.45 -9.11
N TYR A 91 2.85 -7.11 -8.05
CA TYR A 91 4.30 -6.93 -8.09
C TYR A 91 5.09 -8.21 -7.82
N LEU A 92 4.46 -9.36 -7.56
CA LEU A 92 5.18 -10.61 -7.27
C LEU A 92 6.02 -11.07 -8.48
N HIS A 93 5.62 -10.64 -9.68
CA HIS A 93 6.36 -10.87 -10.91
C HIS A 93 7.72 -10.16 -10.96
N SER A 94 7.92 -9.05 -10.24
CA SER A 94 9.23 -8.40 -10.15
C SER A 94 10.16 -9.07 -9.13
N TYR A 95 9.66 -10.05 -8.36
CA TYR A 95 10.46 -10.76 -7.36
C TYR A 95 11.23 -11.95 -7.93
N TRP A 96 12.29 -12.34 -7.21
CA TRP A 96 13.17 -13.47 -7.47
C TRP A 96 12.46 -14.82 -7.76
N PHE A 97 11.23 -15.00 -7.27
CA PHE A 97 10.54 -16.29 -7.29
C PHE A 97 9.71 -16.55 -8.55
N CYS A 98 9.32 -15.53 -9.31
CA CYS A 98 8.51 -15.75 -10.51
C CYS A 98 9.38 -15.85 -11.77
N TRP A 99 10.07 -16.98 -11.93
CA TRP A 99 10.95 -17.23 -13.09
C TRP A 99 10.24 -17.01 -14.43
N PHE A 100 8.95 -17.34 -14.52
CA PHE A 100 8.17 -17.35 -15.75
C PHE A 100 7.96 -15.97 -16.40
N HIS A 101 7.86 -14.88 -15.63
CA HIS A 101 7.56 -13.54 -16.17
C HIS A 101 8.77 -12.60 -16.08
N ARG A 102 9.93 -13.18 -15.73
CA ARG A 102 11.14 -12.40 -15.46
C ARG A 102 11.65 -11.69 -16.71
N GLU A 103 11.61 -12.34 -17.87
CA GLU A 103 12.10 -11.74 -19.12
C GLU A 103 11.23 -10.59 -19.60
N GLU A 104 9.91 -10.73 -19.56
CA GLU A 104 8.97 -9.65 -19.87
C GLU A 104 9.22 -8.43 -18.97
N TYR A 105 9.37 -8.66 -17.65
CA TYR A 105 9.65 -7.60 -16.69
C TYR A 105 10.99 -6.91 -16.98
N GLU A 106 12.03 -7.67 -17.30
CA GLU A 106 13.35 -7.15 -17.67
C GLU A 106 13.30 -6.29 -18.93
N ILE A 107 12.64 -6.78 -19.99
CA ILE A 107 12.50 -6.05 -21.25
C ILE A 107 11.75 -4.74 -21.01
N SER A 108 10.66 -4.81 -20.26
CA SER A 108 9.76 -3.69 -19.96
C SER A 108 10.35 -2.59 -19.10
N ASN A 109 11.41 -2.88 -18.35
CA ASN A 109 12.07 -1.95 -17.43
C ASN A 109 13.57 -1.85 -17.72
N SER A 110 14.00 -2.27 -18.91
CA SER A 110 15.42 -2.33 -19.30
C SER A 110 16.07 -0.95 -19.31
N ASP A 111 15.31 0.09 -19.58
CA ASP A 111 15.68 1.50 -19.54
C ASP A 111 15.79 2.08 -18.12
N VAL A 112 15.19 1.42 -17.12
CA VAL A 112 15.23 1.84 -15.71
C VAL A 112 16.42 1.22 -14.97
N PHE A 113 16.87 0.02 -15.36
CA PHE A 113 17.94 -0.69 -14.66
C PHE A 113 19.33 -0.17 -15.03
N ARG A 114 20.11 0.25 -14.02
CA ARG A 114 21.47 0.77 -14.22
C ARG A 114 22.52 -0.33 -14.18
N HIS A 115 22.23 -1.39 -13.45
CA HIS A 115 23.18 -2.46 -13.20
C HIS A 115 22.77 -3.75 -13.90
N THR A 116 23.80 -4.50 -14.30
CA THR A 116 23.63 -5.82 -14.90
C THR A 116 22.85 -6.74 -13.96
N ARG A 117 22.03 -7.60 -14.55
CA ARG A 117 21.13 -8.51 -13.85
C ARG A 117 21.81 -9.41 -12.81
N SER A 118 23.07 -9.80 -13.05
CA SER A 118 23.85 -10.66 -12.16
C SER A 118 24.55 -9.92 -11.03
N SER A 119 24.66 -8.59 -11.11
CA SER A 119 25.30 -7.81 -10.05
C SER A 119 24.39 -7.70 -8.81
N PRO A 120 24.94 -7.65 -7.59
CA PRO A 120 24.13 -7.47 -6.37
C PRO A 120 23.26 -6.22 -6.40
N LEU A 121 23.76 -5.12 -6.98
CA LEU A 121 23.00 -3.88 -7.15
C LEU A 121 21.86 -4.04 -8.16
N GLY A 122 22.09 -4.76 -9.26
CA GLY A 122 21.04 -5.06 -10.24
C GLY A 122 19.96 -5.96 -9.65
N LEU A 123 20.32 -6.92 -8.80
CA LEU A 123 19.36 -7.76 -8.08
C LEU A 123 18.53 -6.94 -7.09
N TRP A 124 19.16 -5.99 -6.39
CA TRP A 124 18.47 -5.06 -5.50
C TRP A 124 17.46 -4.18 -6.26
N GLU A 125 17.88 -3.54 -7.36
CA GLU A 125 17.02 -2.67 -8.18
C GLU A 125 15.73 -3.37 -8.64
N ARG A 126 15.81 -4.66 -8.99
CA ARG A 126 14.65 -5.47 -9.40
C ARG A 126 13.75 -5.87 -8.24
N SER A 127 14.35 -6.10 -7.07
CA SER A 127 13.63 -6.57 -5.88
C SER A 127 13.00 -5.43 -5.09
N GLU A 128 13.44 -4.19 -5.31
CA GLU A 128 13.10 -3.01 -4.51
C GLU A 128 11.60 -2.83 -4.30
N VAL A 129 10.82 -2.86 -5.38
CA VAL A 129 9.36 -2.67 -5.33
C VAL A 129 8.71 -3.81 -4.55
N GLY A 130 9.09 -5.04 -4.84
CA GLY A 130 8.51 -6.20 -4.18
C GLY A 130 8.84 -6.29 -2.70
N ILE A 131 10.06 -5.92 -2.27
CA ILE A 131 10.46 -5.90 -0.85
C ILE A 131 9.62 -4.87 -0.10
N ASN A 132 9.44 -3.71 -0.70
CA ASN A 132 8.62 -2.64 -0.12
C ASN A 132 7.16 -3.07 0.06
N VAL A 133 6.52 -3.62 -0.97
CA VAL A 133 5.12 -4.06 -0.88
C VAL A 133 4.99 -5.25 0.08
N PHE A 134 5.96 -6.15 0.13
CA PHE A 134 6.01 -7.22 1.12
C PHE A 134 6.07 -6.69 2.56
N ALA A 135 6.80 -5.59 2.81
CA ALA A 135 6.80 -4.94 4.12
C ALA A 135 5.40 -4.42 4.52
N SER A 136 4.62 -3.89 3.56
CA SER A 136 3.22 -3.53 3.81
C SER A 136 2.37 -4.75 4.19
N VAL A 137 2.48 -5.85 3.45
CA VAL A 137 1.79 -7.11 3.76
C VAL A 137 2.11 -7.58 5.18
N CYS A 138 3.39 -7.59 5.57
CA CYS A 138 3.78 -7.92 6.93
C CYS A 138 3.15 -6.96 7.97
N GLY A 139 3.13 -5.66 7.68
CA GLY A 139 2.47 -4.66 8.54
C GLY A 139 0.97 -4.95 8.72
N SER A 140 0.26 -5.26 7.64
CA SER A 140 -1.17 -5.60 7.66
C SER A 140 -1.46 -6.94 8.33
N ILE A 141 -0.56 -7.93 8.22
CA ILE A 141 -0.65 -9.17 9.02
C ILE A 141 -0.54 -8.86 10.52
N CYS A 142 0.40 -8.00 10.91
CA CYS A 142 0.54 -7.57 12.30
C CYS A 142 -0.73 -6.86 12.81
N TYR A 143 -1.33 -5.97 12.02
CA TYR A 143 -2.63 -5.35 12.36
C TYR A 143 -3.73 -6.38 12.51
N LEU A 144 -3.84 -7.33 11.58
CA LEU A 144 -4.89 -8.36 11.64
C LEU A 144 -4.77 -9.21 12.91
N ILE A 145 -3.57 -9.74 13.20
CA ILE A 145 -3.37 -10.56 14.41
C ILE A 145 -3.54 -9.71 15.67
N GLY A 146 -3.00 -8.48 15.70
CA GLY A 146 -3.12 -7.58 16.85
C GLY A 146 -4.56 -7.21 17.15
N SER A 147 -5.37 -6.96 16.11
CA SER A 147 -6.77 -6.52 16.27
C SER A 147 -7.68 -7.63 16.80
N ILE A 148 -7.35 -8.89 16.55
CA ILE A 148 -8.01 -10.03 17.17
C ILE A 148 -7.82 -9.99 18.70
N PHE A 149 -6.63 -9.61 19.20
CA PHE A 149 -6.38 -9.49 20.63
C PHE A 149 -7.09 -8.31 21.30
N PHE A 150 -7.64 -7.37 20.53
CA PHE A 150 -8.48 -6.30 21.05
C PHE A 150 -9.92 -6.75 21.35
N ILE A 151 -10.30 -7.97 20.94
CA ILE A 151 -11.59 -8.56 21.33
C ILE A 151 -11.54 -8.89 22.83
N PRO A 152 -12.47 -8.41 23.68
CA PRO A 152 -12.41 -8.59 25.13
C PRO A 152 -12.28 -10.03 25.62
N ALA A 153 -12.73 -11.02 24.84
CA ALA A 153 -12.56 -12.45 25.14
C ALA A 153 -11.08 -12.90 25.16
N LEU A 154 -10.17 -12.11 24.57
CA LEU A 154 -8.73 -12.36 24.48
C LEU A 154 -7.91 -11.31 25.26
N SER A 155 -8.51 -10.63 26.24
CA SER A 155 -7.89 -9.55 27.01
C SER A 155 -6.55 -9.90 27.67
N ASN A 156 -6.31 -11.18 27.97
CA ASN A 156 -5.02 -11.66 28.48
C ASN A 156 -3.86 -11.47 27.49
N TYR A 157 -4.15 -11.26 26.21
CA TYR A 157 -3.18 -11.03 25.13
C TYR A 157 -3.13 -9.57 24.66
N LEU A 158 -3.80 -8.64 25.36
CA LEU A 158 -3.91 -7.24 24.95
C LEU A 158 -2.55 -6.59 24.70
N ILE A 159 -1.58 -6.79 25.61
CA ILE A 159 -0.21 -6.25 25.48
C ILE A 159 0.48 -6.80 24.22
N ALA A 160 0.26 -8.07 23.87
CA ALA A 160 0.80 -8.63 22.63
C ALA A 160 0.13 -7.99 21.41
N GLY A 161 -1.17 -7.69 21.49
CA GLY A 161 -1.91 -6.94 20.49
C GLY A 161 -1.34 -5.55 20.25
N ASP A 162 -1.04 -4.82 21.34
CA ASP A 162 -0.42 -3.49 21.27
C ASP A 162 0.95 -3.54 20.58
N TRP A 163 1.81 -4.50 20.94
CA TRP A 163 3.12 -4.65 20.29
C TRP A 163 3.00 -4.99 18.80
N LEU A 164 2.05 -5.83 18.41
CA LEU A 164 1.79 -6.12 17.01
C LEU A 164 1.32 -4.88 16.26
N PHE A 165 0.45 -4.06 16.85
CA PHE A 165 0.05 -2.77 16.26
C PHE A 165 1.23 -1.81 16.14
N ILE A 166 2.10 -1.71 17.14
CA ILE A 166 3.30 -0.85 17.09
C ILE A 166 4.24 -1.29 15.96
N VAL A 167 4.57 -2.58 15.87
CA VAL A 167 5.44 -3.12 14.82
C VAL A 167 4.79 -2.96 13.44
N GLY A 168 3.50 -3.30 13.31
CA GLY A 168 2.76 -3.17 12.07
C GLY A 168 2.71 -1.72 11.57
N SER A 169 2.46 -0.77 12.48
CA SER A 169 2.43 0.66 12.19
C SER A 169 3.79 1.17 11.68
N ALA A 170 4.89 0.71 12.29
CA ALA A 170 6.24 1.07 11.85
C ALA A 170 6.55 0.51 10.46
N LEU A 171 6.18 -0.74 10.18
CA LEU A 171 6.35 -1.35 8.86
C LEU A 171 5.57 -0.60 7.77
N ILE A 172 4.30 -0.26 8.04
CA ILE A 172 3.47 0.53 7.12
C ILE A 172 4.10 1.90 6.89
N PHE A 173 4.45 2.64 7.95
CA PHE A 173 5.06 3.97 7.81
C PHE A 173 6.35 3.94 6.97
N LEU A 174 7.26 3.00 7.26
CA LEU A 174 8.50 2.85 6.52
C LEU A 174 8.25 2.45 5.06
N SER A 175 7.28 1.55 4.82
CA SER A 175 6.91 1.15 3.47
C SER A 175 6.38 2.32 2.65
N GLN A 176 5.44 3.10 3.19
CA GLN A 176 4.89 4.26 2.48
C GLN A 176 5.94 5.37 2.30
N GLY A 177 6.79 5.61 3.30
CA GLY A 177 7.91 6.55 3.19
C GLY A 177 8.87 6.18 2.06
N TRP A 178 9.11 4.88 1.86
CA TRP A 178 9.90 4.39 0.72
C TRP A 178 9.18 4.59 -0.62
N LYS A 179 7.86 4.37 -0.72
CA LYS A 179 7.10 4.69 -1.94
C LYS A 179 7.22 6.17 -2.31
N VAL A 180 7.02 7.07 -1.35
CA VAL A 180 7.20 8.53 -1.54
C VAL A 180 8.64 8.88 -1.95
N PHE A 181 9.64 8.26 -1.32
CA PHE A 181 11.03 8.47 -1.70
C PHE A 181 11.32 8.00 -3.13
N ARG A 182 10.77 6.86 -3.57
CA ARG A 182 10.91 6.43 -4.97
C ARG A 182 10.22 7.40 -5.92
N LEU A 183 9.01 7.85 -5.58
CA LEU A 183 8.26 8.80 -6.39
C LEU A 183 9.06 10.09 -6.64
N SER A 184 9.75 10.58 -5.61
CA SER A 184 10.62 11.76 -5.73
C SER A 184 11.82 11.58 -6.67
N ARG A 185 12.20 10.35 -6.98
CA ARG A 185 13.33 9.99 -7.85
C ARG A 185 12.91 9.53 -9.24
N MET A 186 11.61 9.41 -9.52
CA MET A 186 11.11 9.01 -10.83
C MET A 186 10.89 10.27 -11.69
N ASN A 187 11.80 10.50 -12.64
CA ASN A 187 11.61 11.53 -13.66
C ASN A 187 10.92 10.92 -14.89
N PRO A 188 9.69 11.33 -15.23
CA PRO A 188 8.98 10.78 -16.38
C PRO A 188 9.61 11.18 -17.73
N ASP A 189 10.38 12.27 -17.77
CA ASP A 189 11.05 12.74 -18.99
C ASP A 189 12.38 12.02 -19.24
N ASP A 190 12.99 11.46 -18.18
CA ASP A 190 14.24 10.72 -18.22
C ASP A 190 14.25 9.66 -17.12
N LYS A 191 13.89 8.43 -17.49
CA LYS A 191 13.80 7.29 -16.57
C LYS A 191 15.15 6.90 -15.95
N THR A 192 16.26 7.35 -16.54
CA THR A 192 17.61 7.09 -16.01
C THR A 192 18.02 8.12 -14.94
N ASP A 193 17.33 9.26 -14.86
CA ASP A 193 17.58 10.29 -13.85
C ASP A 193 16.90 9.92 -12.51
N HIS A 194 17.67 9.28 -11.63
CA HIS A 194 17.21 8.95 -10.28
C HIS A 194 17.53 10.00 -9.22
N LYS A 195 17.75 11.27 -9.60
CA LYS A 195 17.97 12.34 -8.62
C LYS A 195 16.67 12.68 -7.91
N PHE A 196 16.77 12.89 -6.60
CA PHE A 196 15.65 13.38 -5.81
C PHE A 196 15.24 14.78 -6.29
N ARG A 197 13.97 14.96 -6.66
CA ARG A 197 13.41 16.26 -7.04
C ARG A 197 11.98 16.38 -6.53
N PHE A 198 11.68 17.47 -5.80
CA PHE A 198 10.31 17.76 -5.37
C PHE A 198 9.35 17.97 -6.56
N ALA A 199 9.85 18.42 -7.70
CA ALA A 199 9.05 18.54 -8.93
C ALA A 199 8.45 17.19 -9.37
N ASN A 200 9.15 16.08 -9.15
CA ASN A 200 8.66 14.74 -9.49
C ASN A 200 7.44 14.37 -8.63
N ILE A 201 7.46 14.73 -7.34
CA ILE A 201 6.34 14.51 -6.42
C ILE A 201 5.08 15.25 -6.90
N LEU A 202 5.23 16.52 -7.30
CA LEU A 202 4.08 17.33 -7.72
C LEU A 202 3.48 16.88 -9.06
N ARG A 203 4.26 16.21 -9.91
CA ARG A 203 3.77 15.67 -11.19
C ARG A 203 2.80 14.50 -10.98
N ASP A 204 2.95 13.76 -9.89
CA ASP A 204 2.03 12.69 -9.49
C ASP A 204 1.53 12.92 -8.05
N ALA A 205 0.94 14.10 -7.86
CA ALA A 205 0.39 14.52 -6.57
C ALA A 205 -0.63 13.52 -5.99
N PRO A 206 -1.55 12.90 -6.77
CA PRO A 206 -2.47 11.91 -6.22
C PRO A 206 -1.77 10.71 -5.57
N THR A 207 -0.77 10.11 -6.23
CA THR A 207 0.01 9.00 -5.67
C THR A 207 0.76 9.44 -4.43
N PHE A 208 1.39 10.62 -4.47
CA PHE A 208 2.04 11.19 -3.30
C PHE A 208 1.10 11.31 -2.10
N PHE A 209 -0.11 11.85 -2.30
CA PHE A 209 -1.08 12.00 -1.23
C PHE A 209 -1.59 10.64 -0.74
N ALA A 210 -1.86 9.69 -1.63
CA ALA A 210 -2.28 8.33 -1.27
C ALA A 210 -1.29 7.67 -0.29
N ASP A 211 -0.01 7.66 -0.65
CA ASP A 211 1.04 7.04 0.17
C ASP A 211 1.31 7.84 1.44
N THR A 212 1.35 9.18 1.36
CA THR A 212 1.62 10.04 2.52
C THR A 212 0.53 9.93 3.58
N PHE A 213 -0.75 9.98 3.20
CA PHE A 213 -1.84 9.82 4.15
C PHE A 213 -1.85 8.41 4.74
N THR A 214 -1.56 7.38 3.96
CA THR A 214 -1.41 6.01 4.49
C THR A 214 -0.27 5.93 5.50
N GLY A 215 0.88 6.53 5.20
CA GLY A 215 2.03 6.59 6.11
C GLY A 215 1.70 7.31 7.41
N PHE A 216 1.03 8.47 7.34
CA PHE A 216 0.57 9.18 8.54
C PHE A 216 -0.48 8.42 9.32
N GLY A 217 -1.37 7.68 8.65
CA GLY A 217 -2.25 6.71 9.31
C GLY A 217 -1.47 5.78 10.21
N GLY A 218 -0.43 5.14 9.68
CA GLY A 218 0.51 4.32 10.45
C GLY A 218 1.13 5.06 11.64
N VAL A 219 1.61 6.29 11.47
CA VAL A 219 2.21 7.09 12.58
C VAL A 219 1.20 7.34 13.69
N PHE A 220 -0.05 7.70 13.36
CA PHE A 220 -1.07 7.96 14.37
C PHE A 220 -1.44 6.68 15.15
N TYR A 221 -1.55 5.53 14.48
CA TYR A 221 -1.73 4.24 15.17
C TYR A 221 -0.50 3.87 16.01
N PHE A 222 0.71 4.11 15.54
CA PHE A 222 1.94 3.87 16.32
C PHE A 222 1.92 4.64 17.64
N VAL A 223 1.70 5.96 17.57
CA VAL A 223 1.70 6.83 18.76
C VAL A 223 0.49 6.52 19.65
N GLY A 224 -0.70 6.35 19.07
CA GLY A 224 -1.91 6.01 19.81
C GLY A 224 -1.77 4.69 20.59
N THR A 225 -1.15 3.67 19.98
CA THR A 225 -0.99 2.36 20.62
C THR A 225 -0.01 2.44 21.79
N ILE A 226 1.05 3.24 21.66
CA ILE A 226 1.95 3.52 22.79
C ILE A 226 1.19 4.16 23.95
N LEU A 227 0.24 5.06 23.68
CA LEU A 227 -0.59 5.67 24.73
C LEU A 227 -1.55 4.67 25.39
N PHE A 228 -2.00 3.63 24.67
CA PHE A 228 -2.82 2.55 25.24
C PHE A 228 -2.05 1.60 26.15
N LEU A 229 -0.71 1.55 26.08
CA LEU A 229 0.08 0.68 26.95
C LEU A 229 -0.17 1.01 28.44
N PRO A 230 -0.22 0.01 29.34
CA PRO A 230 -0.55 0.22 30.76
C PRO A 230 0.31 1.25 31.50
N ARG A 231 1.53 1.51 31.02
CA ARG A 231 2.44 2.51 31.60
C ARG A 231 1.98 3.95 31.34
N PHE A 232 1.23 4.18 30.26
CA PHE A 232 0.81 5.50 29.80
C PHE A 232 -0.70 5.73 29.94
N ASN A 233 -1.50 4.67 29.88
CA ASN A 233 -2.95 4.75 30.09
C ASN A 233 -3.32 4.71 31.58
N LEU A 234 -3.24 5.86 32.24
CA LEU A 234 -3.50 5.99 33.69
C LEU A 234 -4.88 6.56 34.00
N SER A 235 -5.60 7.06 33.00
CA SER A 235 -6.86 7.76 33.17
C SER A 235 -7.74 7.69 31.91
N ASP A 236 -9.04 7.87 32.07
CA ASP A 236 -9.99 8.00 30.95
C ASP A 236 -9.60 9.10 29.95
N PHE A 237 -8.92 10.14 30.43
CA PHE A 237 -8.42 11.22 29.57
C PHE A 237 -7.32 10.73 28.63
N ASP A 238 -6.41 9.89 29.11
CA ASP A 238 -5.33 9.31 28.31
C ASP A 238 -5.88 8.31 27.29
N GLU A 239 -6.84 7.49 27.69
CA GLU A 239 -7.53 6.57 26.78
C GLU A 239 -8.26 7.32 25.65
N ASN A 240 -9.00 8.38 25.98
CA ASN A 240 -9.67 9.20 24.97
C ASN A 240 -8.67 9.89 24.02
N ARG A 241 -7.49 10.32 24.51
CA ARG A 241 -6.44 10.88 23.65
C ARG A 241 -5.88 9.83 22.69
N ALA A 242 -5.67 8.61 23.15
CA ALA A 242 -5.25 7.49 22.31
C ALA A 242 -6.30 7.19 21.23
N SER A 243 -7.58 7.14 21.62
CA SER A 243 -8.72 6.96 20.70
C SER A 243 -8.83 8.08 19.66
N ILE A 244 -8.54 9.34 20.01
CA ILE A 244 -8.49 10.46 19.04
C ILE A 244 -7.40 10.22 18.00
N LEU A 245 -6.20 9.82 18.40
CA LEU A 245 -5.11 9.52 17.45
C LEU A 245 -5.53 8.38 16.51
N PHE A 246 -6.18 7.34 17.04
CA PHE A 246 -6.71 6.25 16.23
C PHE A 246 -7.77 6.72 15.23
N VAL A 247 -8.71 7.58 15.62
CA VAL A 247 -9.68 8.18 14.69
C VAL A 247 -8.98 8.98 13.59
N VAL A 248 -8.02 9.84 13.95
CA VAL A 248 -7.24 10.62 12.96
C VAL A 248 -6.47 9.68 12.02
N GLY A 249 -5.88 8.61 12.54
CA GLY A 249 -5.19 7.59 11.75
C GLY A 249 -6.14 6.90 10.76
N GLY A 250 -7.32 6.49 11.20
CA GLY A 250 -8.36 5.92 10.34
C GLY A 250 -8.83 6.89 9.26
N CYS A 251 -8.97 8.18 9.58
CA CYS A 251 -9.26 9.24 8.61
C CYS A 251 -8.15 9.36 7.57
N CYS A 252 -6.88 9.32 7.98
CA CYS A 252 -5.74 9.34 7.05
C CYS A 252 -5.76 8.13 6.11
N PHE A 253 -5.96 6.91 6.61
CA PHE A 253 -6.11 5.74 5.73
C PHE A 253 -7.29 5.86 4.76
N THR A 254 -8.42 6.38 5.23
CA THR A 254 -9.61 6.59 4.40
C THR A 254 -9.33 7.59 3.27
N LEU A 255 -8.65 8.70 3.57
CA LEU A 255 -8.19 9.67 2.57
C LEU A 255 -7.21 9.05 1.58
N GLY A 256 -6.27 8.21 2.05
CA GLY A 256 -5.39 7.42 1.19
C GLY A 256 -6.19 6.56 0.20
N GLY A 257 -7.23 5.88 0.68
CA GLY A 257 -8.18 5.14 -0.15
C GLY A 257 -8.89 6.00 -1.19
N PHE A 258 -9.34 7.21 -0.84
CA PHE A 258 -9.94 8.13 -1.81
C PHE A 258 -8.95 8.55 -2.91
N PHE A 259 -7.71 8.86 -2.57
CA PHE A 259 -6.68 9.18 -3.57
C PHE A 259 -6.38 7.97 -4.47
N LEU A 260 -6.35 6.74 -3.93
CA LEU A 260 -6.23 5.52 -4.73
C LEU A 260 -7.38 5.38 -5.73
N GLN A 261 -8.63 5.61 -5.32
CA GLN A 261 -9.77 5.59 -6.24
C GLN A 261 -9.65 6.68 -7.31
N TYR A 262 -9.19 7.89 -6.93
CA TYR A 262 -8.94 8.97 -7.88
C TYR A 262 -7.87 8.57 -8.91
N ILE A 263 -6.77 7.94 -8.48
CA ILE A 263 -5.73 7.43 -9.38
C ILE A 263 -6.31 6.41 -10.37
N TYR A 264 -7.19 5.52 -9.93
CA TYR A 264 -7.74 4.48 -10.79
C TYR A 264 -8.76 4.94 -11.83
N TYR A 265 -9.55 5.96 -11.52
CA TYR A 265 -10.69 6.36 -12.36
C TYR A 265 -10.62 7.78 -12.92
N CYS A 266 -9.89 8.68 -12.29
CA CYS A 266 -9.89 10.11 -12.62
C CYS A 266 -8.54 10.58 -13.16
N SER A 267 -7.44 10.02 -12.66
CA SER A 267 -6.12 10.22 -13.26
C SER A 267 -6.14 9.62 -14.66
N ARG A 268 -6.24 10.48 -15.68
CA ARG A 268 -5.98 10.04 -17.05
C ARG A 268 -4.52 9.60 -17.06
N HIS A 269 -4.29 8.29 -17.20
CA HIS A 269 -2.98 7.77 -17.62
C HIS A 269 -2.64 8.49 -18.93
N LYS A 270 -1.82 9.55 -18.83
CA LYS A 270 -1.27 10.28 -19.96
C LYS A 270 0.05 9.63 -20.33
#